data_AF-A0A524ADD4-F1
#
_entry.id   AF-A0A524ADD4-F1
#
_cell.length_a   1.000
_cell.length_b   1.000
_cell.length_c   1.000
_cell.angle_alpha   90.00
_cell.angle_beta   90.00
_cell.angle_gamma   90.00
#
_symmetry.space_group_name_H-M   'P 1'
#
loop_
_entity.id
_entity.type
_entity.pdbx_description
1 polymer ?
#
loop_
_entity_poly.entity_id
_entity_poly.type
_entity_poly.pdbx_seq_one_letter_code
_entity_poly.pdbx_strand_id
1 'polypeptide(L)' 'IKTYQKQLAGRSCPSCGETRLTLVESKDVVQELLELAERFGARVEFISTETEEGKQLRVAFKGLAAILRFRPAA' A
#
# COMPACT_ATOMS: atom_id res chain seq x y z
N ILE A 1 -5.05 12.20 -5.10
CA ILE A 1 -6.53 12.05 -5.03
C ILE A 1 -7.25 12.82 -6.14
N LYS A 2 -7.16 14.16 -6.22
CA LYS A 2 -7.90 14.96 -7.23
C LYS A 2 -7.63 14.54 -8.68
N THR A 3 -6.39 14.21 -9.03
CA THR A 3 -6.03 13.71 -10.37
C THR A 3 -6.68 12.36 -10.68
N TYR A 4 -6.72 11.45 -9.69
CA TYR A 4 -7.34 10.13 -9.84
C TYR A 4 -8.86 10.25 -10.03
N GLN A 5 -9.52 11.13 -9.27
CA GLN A 5 -10.96 11.40 -9.46
C GLN A 5 -11.28 11.87 -10.88
N LYS A 6 -10.46 12.75 -11.47
CA LYS A 6 -10.63 13.18 -12.88
C LYS A 6 -10.49 12.02 -13.87
N GLN A 7 -9.63 11.06 -13.59
CA GLN A 7 -9.43 9.89 -14.44
C GLN A 7 -10.59 8.89 -14.38
N LEU A 8 -11.41 8.91 -13.32
CA LEU A 8 -12.57 8.02 -13.21
C LEU A 8 -13.60 8.25 -14.31
N ALA A 9 -13.77 9.51 -14.76
CA ALA A 9 -14.72 9.86 -15.82
C ALA A 9 -14.42 9.20 -17.18
N GLY A 10 -13.19 8.77 -17.41
CA GLY A 10 -12.76 8.10 -18.64
C GLY A 10 -12.60 6.58 -18.52
N ARG A 11 -13.00 5.98 -17.40
CA ARG A 11 -12.85 4.55 -17.12
C ARG A 11 -14.21 3.87 -16.97
N SER A 12 -14.30 2.64 -17.43
CA SER A 12 -15.42 1.74 -17.16
C SER A 12 -15.01 0.68 -16.14
N CYS A 13 -16.00 0.17 -15.39
CA CYS A 13 -15.78 -0.91 -14.45
C CYS A 13 -15.36 -2.19 -15.19
N PRO A 14 -14.22 -2.81 -14.86
CA PRO A 14 -13.75 -4.01 -15.57
C PRO A 14 -14.61 -5.25 -15.33
N SER A 15 -15.45 -5.27 -14.29
CA SER A 15 -16.33 -6.40 -13.97
C SER A 15 -17.74 -6.29 -14.52
N CYS A 16 -18.30 -5.07 -14.65
CA CYS A 16 -19.70 -4.88 -15.07
C CYS A 16 -19.92 -3.82 -16.16
N GLY A 17 -18.89 -3.09 -16.57
CA GLY A 17 -18.98 -2.07 -17.63
C GLY A 17 -19.58 -0.73 -17.23
N GLU A 18 -20.01 -0.53 -15.97
CA GLU A 18 -20.54 0.76 -15.50
C GLU A 18 -19.51 1.89 -15.68
N THR A 19 -19.95 3.02 -16.22
CA THR A 19 -19.10 4.16 -16.59
C THR A 19 -19.15 5.27 -15.54
N ARG A 20 -20.14 5.26 -14.65
CA ARG A 20 -20.29 6.22 -13.55
C ARG A 20 -19.53 5.77 -12.31
N LEU A 21 -18.20 5.70 -12.43
CA LEU A 21 -17.32 5.40 -11.30
C LEU A 21 -17.22 6.62 -10.37
N THR A 22 -17.27 6.38 -9.07
CA THR A 22 -17.10 7.41 -8.03
C THR A 22 -16.04 6.96 -7.02
N LEU A 23 -15.29 7.93 -6.48
CA LEU A 23 -14.36 7.66 -5.39
C LEU A 23 -15.16 7.55 -4.09
N VAL A 24 -15.20 6.36 -3.52
CA VAL A 24 -15.89 6.09 -2.25
C VAL A 24 -15.01 6.42 -1.05
N GLU A 25 -13.73 6.06 -1.11
CA GLU A 25 -12.79 6.24 -0.01
C GLU A 25 -11.37 6.48 -0.55
N SER A 26 -10.56 7.19 0.23
CA SER A 26 -9.11 7.29 0.04
C SER A 26 -8.45 7.24 1.40
N LYS A 27 -7.50 6.33 1.56
CA LYS A 27 -6.79 6.11 2.82
C LYS A 27 -5.28 6.27 2.63
N ASP A 28 -4.60 6.68 3.69
CA ASP A 28 -3.15 6.69 3.70
C ASP A 28 -2.63 5.24 3.77
N VAL A 29 -1.68 4.91 2.89
CA VAL A 29 -1.16 3.54 2.76
C VAL A 29 -0.42 3.11 4.03
N VAL A 30 0.27 4.03 4.72
CA VAL A 30 0.95 3.70 5.99
C VAL A 30 -0.09 3.35 7.04
N GLN A 31 -1.16 4.14 7.14
CA GLN A 31 -2.24 3.86 8.10
C GLN A 31 -2.93 2.51 7.80
N GLU A 32 -3.25 2.22 6.54
CA GLU A 32 -3.86 0.94 6.15
C GLU A 32 -2.96 -0.25 6.53
N LEU A 33 -1.65 -0.15 6.30
CA LEU A 33 -0.68 -1.18 6.68
C LEU A 33 -0.54 -1.34 8.19
N LEU A 34 -0.61 -0.24 8.96
CA LEU A 34 -0.60 -0.28 10.43
C LEU A 34 -1.80 -1.04 10.99
N GLU A 35 -3.01 -0.74 10.48
CA GLU A 35 -4.24 -1.43 10.89
C GLU A 35 -4.22 -2.91 10.51
N LEU A 36 -3.68 -3.24 9.34
CA LEU A 36 -3.48 -4.62 8.91
C LEU A 36 -2.49 -5.33 9.84
N ALA A 37 -1.37 -4.69 10.16
CA ALA A 37 -0.35 -5.25 11.04
C ALA A 37 -0.94 -5.52 12.43
N GLU A 38 -1.69 -4.58 13.00
CA GLU A 38 -2.38 -4.77 14.28
C GLU A 38 -3.36 -5.95 14.22
N ARG A 39 -4.21 -6.01 13.19
CA ARG A 39 -5.20 -7.07 13.00
C ARG A 39 -4.57 -8.47 12.92
N PHE A 40 -3.39 -8.60 12.31
CA PHE A 40 -2.68 -9.87 12.16
C PHE A 40 -1.59 -10.10 13.23
N GLY A 41 -1.46 -9.17 14.20
CA GLY A 41 -0.46 -9.20 15.26
C GLY A 41 0.99 -9.05 14.77
N ALA A 42 1.20 -8.44 13.61
CA ALA A 42 2.52 -8.16 13.07
C ALA A 42 3.14 -6.95 13.80
N ARG A 43 4.42 -7.05 14.13
CA ARG A 43 5.18 -5.96 14.74
C ARG A 43 5.62 -4.98 13.65
N VAL A 44 5.38 -3.70 13.89
CA VAL A 44 5.77 -2.62 12.96
C VAL A 44 6.97 -1.86 13.51
N GLU A 45 7.91 -1.57 12.63
CA GLU A 45 9.06 -0.71 12.91
C GLU A 45 9.21 0.33 11.79
N PHE A 46 9.56 1.56 12.18
CA PHE A 46 9.94 2.61 11.24
C PHE A 46 11.46 2.70 11.17
N ILE A 47 12.00 2.60 9.95
CA ILE A 47 13.44 2.62 9.71
C ILE A 47 13.82 3.94 9.04
N SER A 48 14.71 4.70 9.71
CA SER A 48 15.28 5.93 9.18
C SER A 48 16.20 5.63 7.98
N THR A 49 16.30 6.57 7.04
CA THR A 49 17.24 6.50 5.91
C THR A 49 18.60 7.15 6.21
N GLU A 50 18.90 7.39 7.48
CA GLU A 50 20.17 7.99 7.91
C GLU A 50 21.34 6.99 7.87
N THR A 51 21.06 5.70 8.03
CA THR A 51 22.06 4.64 7.90
C THR A 51 22.14 4.11 6.47
N GLU A 52 23.22 3.39 6.15
CA GLU A 52 23.39 2.78 4.84
C GLU A 52 22.33 1.69 4.59
N GLU A 53 22.01 0.89 5.60
CA GLU A 53 21.00 -0.17 5.54
C GLU A 53 19.60 0.43 5.31
N GLY A 54 19.28 1.55 5.97
CA GLY A 54 18.02 2.25 5.76
C GLY A 54 17.87 2.79 4.33
N LYS A 55 18.96 3.32 3.76
CA LYS A 55 18.99 3.74 2.35
C LYS A 55 18.81 2.55 1.41
N GLN A 56 19.49 1.43 1.67
CA GLN A 56 19.36 0.21 0.88
C GLN A 56 17.93 -0.33 0.92
N LEU A 57 17.29 -0.35 2.09
CA LEU A 57 15.88 -0.73 2.23
C LEU A 57 14.97 0.16 1.37
N ARG A 58 15.21 1.47 1.37
CA ARG A 58 14.44 2.43 0.58
C ARG A 58 14.63 2.25 -0.93
N VAL A 59 15.86 2.00 -1.38
CA VAL A 59 16.19 1.88 -2.81
C VAL A 59 15.78 0.51 -3.37
N ALA A 60 16.20 -0.58 -2.71
CA ALA A 60 16.00 -1.94 -3.21
C ALA A 60 14.55 -2.41 -3.04
N PHE A 61 13.91 -2.11 -1.90
CA PHE A 61 12.56 -2.56 -1.57
C PHE A 61 11.52 -1.44 -1.60
N LYS A 62 11.86 -0.29 -2.20
CA LYS A 62 10.99 0.92 -2.25
C LYS A 62 10.58 1.44 -0.86
N GLY A 63 11.24 0.98 0.21
CA GLY A 63 10.96 1.37 1.59
C GLY A 63 9.83 0.59 2.27
N LEU A 64 9.46 -0.58 1.76
CA LEU A 64 8.51 -1.49 2.43
C LEU A 64 9.05 -2.92 2.39
N ALA A 65 9.17 -3.55 3.55
CA ALA A 65 9.58 -4.94 3.69
C ALA A 65 8.86 -5.62 4.85
N ALA A 66 8.90 -6.95 4.88
CA ALA A 66 8.34 -7.76 5.96
C ALA A 66 9.19 -9.01 6.20
N ILE A 67 9.28 -9.41 7.47
CA ILE A 67 9.81 -10.72 7.87
C ILE A 67 8.63 -11.61 8.17
N LEU A 68 8.54 -12.74 7.47
CA LEU A 68 7.40 -13.65 7.59
C LEU A 68 7.62 -14.64 8.74
N ARG A 69 6.52 -15.03 9.40
CA ARG A 69 6.53 -16.05 10.46
C ARG A 69 6.80 -17.46 9.92
N PHE A 70 6.41 -17.69 8.67
CA PHE A 70 6.55 -18.97 7.97
C PHE A 70 6.76 -18.71 6.48
N ARG A 71 7.28 -19.72 5.78
CA ARG A 71 7.44 -19.66 4.32
C ARG A 71 6.06 -19.58 3.65
N PRO A 72 5.83 -18.66 2.69
CA PRO A 72 4.59 -18.66 1.92
C PRO A 72 4.43 -19.99 1.17
N ALA A 73 3.19 -20.47 1.05
CA ALA A 73 2.89 -21.51 0.08
C ALA A 73 3.23 -20.96 -1.32
N ALA A 74 4.04 -21.71 -2.07
CA ALA A 74 4.42 -21.37 -3.43
C ALA A 74 3.22 -21.50 -4.38
#